data_AF-A0A370EQM9-F1
#
_entry.id   AF-A0A370EQM9-F1
#
_cell.length_a   1.000
_cell.length_b   1.000
_cell.length_c   1.000
_cell.angle_alpha   90.00
_cell.angle_beta   90.00
_cell.angle_gamma   90.00
#
_symmetry.space_group_name_H-M   'P 1'
#
loop_
_entity.id
_entity.type
_entity.pdbx_description
1 polymer ?
#
loop_
_entity_poly.entity_id
_entity_poly.type
_entity_poly.pdbx_seq_one_letter_code
_entity_poly.pdbx_strand_id
1 'polypeptide(L)' 'SHWEVEIGTDRHPWFTPPSSVDPYKKPIPAHNRAGPLAA' A
#
# COMPACT_ATOMS: atom_id res chain seq x y z
N SER A 1 -4.59 -15.22 -0.01
CA SER A 1 -4.37 -13.87 0.57
C SER A 1 -4.05 -12.92 -0.56
N HIS A 2 -4.93 -11.96 -0.86
CA HIS A 2 -4.78 -11.05 -1.99
C HIS A 2 -4.57 -9.61 -1.51
N TRP A 3 -3.93 -8.80 -2.35
CA TRP A 3 -3.84 -7.36 -2.16
C TRP A 3 -5.03 -6.69 -2.84
N GLU A 4 -5.58 -5.68 -2.20
CA GLU A 4 -6.63 -4.82 -2.75
C GLU A 4 -5.99 -3.52 -3.25
N VAL A 5 -6.50 -2.97 -4.35
CA VAL A 5 -5.96 -1.78 -5.00
C VAL A 5 -7.09 -0.80 -5.30
N GLU A 6 -6.93 0.44 -4.86
CA GLU A 6 -7.92 1.51 -5.03
C GLU A 6 -7.26 2.77 -5.60
N ILE A 7 -7.99 3.55 -6.40
CA ILE A 7 -7.52 4.87 -6.86
C ILE A 7 -8.10 5.92 -5.91
N GLY A 8 -7.24 6.56 -5.13
CA GLY A 8 -7.63 7.59 -4.18
C GLY A 8 -8.13 8.86 -4.88
N THR A 9 -8.75 9.75 -4.11
CA THR A 9 -9.21 11.06 -4.61
C THR A 9 -8.06 11.94 -5.10
N ASP A 10 -6.84 11.65 -4.66
CA ASP A 10 -5.58 12.24 -5.10
C ASP A 10 -5.09 11.68 -6.44
N ARG A 11 -5.86 10.79 -7.09
CA ARG A 11 -5.55 10.12 -8.36
C ARG A 11 -4.32 9.20 -8.30
N HIS A 12 -3.93 8.79 -7.11
CA HIS A 12 -2.87 7.81 -6.93
C HIS A 12 -3.43 6.46 -6.49
N PRO A 13 -2.73 5.36 -6.82
CA PRO A 13 -3.09 4.06 -6.29
C PRO A 13 -2.75 3.93 -4.81
N TRP A 14 -3.60 3.22 -4.09
CA TRP A 14 -3.45 2.79 -2.71
C TRP A 14 -3.50 1.26 -2.66
N PHE A 15 -2.66 0.67 -1.81
CA PHE A 15 -2.57 -0.78 -1.63
C PHE A 15 -3.05 -1.17 -0.24
N THR A 16 -4.07 -2.00 -0.16
CA THR A 16 -4.55 -2.56 1.10
C THR A 16 -4.00 -3.98 1.27
N PRO A 17 -3.23 -4.26 2.32
CA PRO A 17 -2.63 -5.58 2.53
C PRO A 17 -3.66 -6.63 2.96
N PRO A 18 -3.42 -7.91 2.68
CA PRO A 18 -4.18 -8.99 3.32
C PRO A 18 -3.92 -9.02 4.83
N SER A 19 -4.86 -9.59 5.60
CA SER A 19 -4.76 -9.71 7.06
C SER A 19 -3.54 -10.50 7.55
N SER A 20 -2.95 -11.32 6.68
CA SER A 20 -1.70 -12.05 6.95
C SER A 20 -0.47 -11.14 6.99
N VAL A 21 -0.53 -9.96 6.37
CA VAL A 21 0.56 -8.97 6.32
C VAL A 21 0.31 -7.86 7.34
N ASP A 22 -0.92 -7.34 7.39
CA ASP A 22 -1.36 -6.40 8.43
C ASP A 22 -2.79 -6.76 8.84
N PRO A 23 -3.02 -7.21 10.09
CA PRO A 23 -4.35 -7.51 10.61
C PRO A 23 -5.31 -6.31 10.54
N TYR A 24 -4.77 -5.10 10.60
CA TYR A 24 -5.54 -3.86 10.53
C TYR A 24 -5.81 -3.39 9.10
N LYS A 25 -5.26 -4.06 8.09
CA LYS A 25 -5.45 -3.78 6.66
C LYS A 25 -5.28 -2.28 6.33
N LYS A 26 -4.24 -1.63 6.85
CA LYS A 26 -4.05 -0.19 6.60
C LYS A 26 -3.66 0.06 5.14
N PRO A 27 -4.39 0.91 4.40
CA PRO A 27 -4.01 1.27 3.04
C PRO A 27 -2.67 2.01 3.03
N ILE A 28 -1.79 1.60 2.13
CA ILE A 28 -0.45 2.17 1.95
C ILE A 28 -0.42 2.88 0.59
N PRO A 29 -0.02 4.17 0.53
CA PRO A 29 0.05 4.90 -0.74
C PRO A 29 1.12 4.30 -1.66
N ALA A 30 0.79 4.12 -2.93
CA ALA A 30 1.73 3.60 -3.93
C ALA A 30 2.91 4.53 -4.21
N HIS A 31 2.70 5.83 -4.02
CA HIS A 31 3.60 6.90 -4.47
C HIS A 31 4.69 7.26 -3.45
N ASN A 32 4.59 6.78 -2.19
CA ASN A 32 5.58 7.05 -1.13
C ASN A 32 6.46 5.84 -0.83
N ARG A 33 6.82 5.07 -1.86
CA ARG A 33 7.83 4.02 -1.71
C ARG A 33 9.20 4.69 -1.56
N ALA A 34 9.62 4.95 -0.33
CA ALA A 34 10.99 5.33 -0.05
C ALA A 34 11.91 4.13 -0.38
N GLY A 35 12.70 4.27 -1.44
CA GLY A 35 13.91 3.47 -1.66
C GLY A 35 15.00 4.40 -2.20
N PRO A 36 16.31 4.16 -1.97
CA PRO A 36 16.97 3.16 -1.13
C PRO A 36 17.64 3.80 0.11
N LEU A 37 17.51 3.15 1.27
CA LEU A 37 18.60 3.03 2.26
C LEU A 37 19.40 1.73 2.01
N ALA A 38 19.38 1.24 0.76
CA ALA A 38 20.36 0.30 0.25
C ALA A 38 21.54 1.10 -0.31
N ALA A 39 22.43 1.54 0.57
CA ALA A 39 23.78 1.97 0.27
C ALA A 39 24.70 1.35 1.31
#